data_AF-A0A2T2TMC2-F1
#
_entry.id   AF-A0A2T2TMC2-F1
#
_cell.length_a   1.000
_cell.length_b   1.000
_cell.length_c   1.000
_cell.angle_alpha   90.00
_cell.angle_beta   90.00
_cell.angle_gamma   90.00
#
_symmetry.space_group_name_H-M   'P 1'
#
loop_
_entity.id
_entity.type
_entity.pdbx_description
1 polymer ?
#
loop_
_entity_poly.entity_id
_entity_poly.type
_entity_poly.pdbx_seq_one_letter_code
_entity_poly.pdbx_strand_id
1 'polypeptide(L)'
;MDDADGPVYRAHIGDRAFDVTIQDDQLIVDGEPMDYAFEVLRDGYVSMIVDGKSVPVSVEPTGPDTVRVTIDGRRTEVEVKDERDLLVEEFGLGED
;
A
#
# COMPACT_ATOMS: atom_id res chain seq x y z
N MET A 1 -1.91 -25.31 -9.68
CA MET A 1 -2.59 -24.33 -8.81
C MET A 1 -1.54 -23.26 -8.68
N ASP A 2 -1.64 -22.30 -9.58
CA ASP A 2 -0.63 -21.27 -9.79
C ASP A 2 -0.75 -20.29 -8.62
N ASP A 3 0.23 -20.32 -7.72
CA ASP A 3 0.51 -19.26 -6.76
C ASP A 3 0.87 -17.97 -7.54
N ALA A 4 -0.15 -17.30 -8.07
CA ALA A 4 -0.06 -15.99 -8.68
C ALA A 4 -0.72 -14.93 -7.77
N ASP A 5 -0.71 -15.15 -6.47
CA ASP A 5 -1.04 -14.10 -5.51
C ASP A 5 0.28 -13.40 -5.19
N GLY A 6 0.52 -12.27 -5.86
CA GLY A 6 1.55 -11.35 -5.41
C GLY A 6 1.25 -10.90 -3.97
N PRO A 7 2.24 -10.30 -3.27
CA PRO A 7 2.06 -9.95 -1.87
C PRO A 7 0.80 -9.10 -1.65
N VAL A 8 0.01 -9.50 -0.65
CA VAL A 8 -1.25 -8.86 -0.27
C VAL A 8 -0.98 -7.93 0.90
N TYR A 9 -1.28 -6.65 0.69
CA TYR A 9 -1.16 -5.61 1.70
C TYR A 9 -2.54 -5.08 2.05
N ARG A 10 -2.74 -4.71 3.32
CA ARG A 10 -3.93 -3.96 3.72
C ARG A 10 -3.55 -2.57 4.19
N ALA A 11 -4.10 -1.56 3.53
CA ALA A 11 -3.89 -0.16 3.86
C ALA A 11 -5.11 0.40 4.61
N HIS A 12 -4.91 0.93 5.80
CA HIS A 12 -5.95 1.60 6.58
C HIS A 12 -5.78 3.13 6.52
N ILE A 13 -6.82 3.83 6.07
CA ILE A 13 -6.89 5.29 5.99
C ILE A 13 -8.10 5.77 6.80
N GLY A 14 -7.84 6.16 8.05
CA GLY A 14 -8.90 6.50 9.00
C GLY A 14 -9.82 5.30 9.26
N ASP A 15 -11.10 5.39 8.87
CA ASP A 15 -12.09 4.33 9.04
C ASP A 15 -12.22 3.41 7.81
N ARG A 16 -11.44 3.67 6.75
CA ARG A 16 -11.49 2.90 5.50
C ARG A 16 -10.29 1.96 5.41
N ALA A 17 -10.56 0.70 5.08
CA ALA A 17 -9.53 -0.28 4.73
C ALA A 17 -9.56 -0.51 3.23
N PHE A 18 -8.38 -0.68 2.64
CA PHE A 18 -8.18 -1.00 1.23
C PHE A 18 -7.32 -2.25 1.13
N ASP A 19 -7.78 -3.23 0.37
CA ASP A 19 -7.00 -4.41 0.03
C ASP A 19 -6.15 -4.09 -1.19
N VAL A 20 -4.83 -4.31 -1.11
CA VAL A 20 -3.87 -3.91 -2.13
C VAL A 20 -3.04 -5.12 -2.52
N THR A 21 -3.14 -5.50 -3.79
CA THR A 21 -2.37 -6.61 -4.36
C THR A 21 -1.50 -6.09 -5.50
N ILE A 22 -0.25 -6.55 -5.55
CA ILE A 22 0.66 -6.23 -6.67
C ILE A 22 0.84 -7.48 -7.52
N GLN A 23 0.22 -7.53 -8.70
CA GLN A 23 0.34 -8.64 -9.66
C GLN A 23 0.87 -8.12 -10.99
N ASP A 24 1.88 -8.78 -11.58
CA ASP A 24 2.40 -8.45 -12.92
C ASP A 24 2.71 -6.95 -13.14
N ASP A 25 3.35 -6.29 -12.16
CA ASP A 25 3.62 -4.83 -12.14
C ASP A 25 2.35 -3.94 -12.16
N GLN A 26 1.17 -4.53 -11.98
CA GLN A 26 -0.12 -3.86 -11.88
C GLN A 26 -0.60 -3.81 -10.43
N LEU A 27 -1.00 -2.62 -10.00
CA LEU A 27 -1.62 -2.42 -8.68
C LEU A 27 -3.12 -2.74 -8.78
N ILE A 28 -3.58 -3.66 -7.93
CA ILE A 28 -4.99 -4.00 -7.77
C ILE A 28 -5.41 -3.49 -6.40
N VAL A 29 -6.45 -2.65 -6.35
CA VAL A 29 -6.99 -2.11 -5.09
C VAL A 29 -8.46 -2.49 -4.99
N ASP A 30 -8.82 -3.16 -3.89
CA ASP A 30 -10.18 -3.69 -3.67
C ASP A 30 -10.66 -4.63 -4.80
N GLY A 31 -9.72 -5.35 -5.42
CA GLY A 31 -9.99 -6.19 -6.59
C GLY A 31 -10.15 -5.44 -7.91
N GLU A 32 -10.06 -4.10 -7.90
CA GLU A 32 -10.09 -3.28 -9.11
C GLU A 32 -8.66 -2.99 -9.61
N PRO A 33 -8.32 -3.38 -10.85
CA PRO A 33 -7.03 -3.02 -11.44
C PRO A 33 -6.95 -1.50 -11.59
N MET A 34 -5.98 -0.88 -10.94
CA MET A 34 -5.76 0.55 -11.06
C MET A 34 -4.79 0.84 -12.20
N ASP A 35 -5.17 1.73 -13.10
CA ASP A 35 -4.33 2.23 -14.20
C ASP A 35 -3.33 3.29 -13.68
N TYR A 36 -2.58 2.91 -12.64
CA TYR A 36 -1.58 3.77 -12.01
C TYR A 36 -0.20 3.15 -12.18
N ALA A 37 0.72 3.93 -12.75
CA ALA A 37 2.13 3.56 -12.80
C ALA A 37 2.86 4.25 -11.64
N PHE A 38 3.59 3.46 -10.85
CA PHE A 38 4.45 3.95 -9.79
C PHE A 38 5.89 3.92 -10.29
N GLU A 39 6.52 5.08 -10.36
CA GLU A 39 7.94 5.19 -10.64
C GLU A 39 8.65 5.60 -9.34
N VAL A 40 9.40 4.67 -8.74
CA VAL A 40 10.22 4.96 -7.57
C VAL A 40 11.40 5.81 -8.01
N LEU A 41 11.37 7.10 -7.69
CA LEU A 41 12.43 8.04 -8.06
C LEU A 41 13.63 7.91 -7.11
N ARG A 42 13.36 7.67 -5.82
CA ARG A 42 14.33 7.45 -4.74
C ARG A 42 13.60 6.85 -3.54
N ASP A 43 14.36 6.32 -2.60
CA ASP A 43 13.82 5.85 -1.32
C ASP A 43 12.92 6.92 -0.67
N GLY A 44 11.66 6.56 -0.38
CA GLY A 44 10.64 7.46 0.18
C GLY A 44 10.02 8.49 -0.78
N TYR A 45 10.36 8.51 -2.07
CA TYR A 45 9.69 9.37 -3.07
C TYR A 45 9.32 8.60 -4.32
N VAL A 46 8.02 8.64 -4.61
CA VAL A 46 7.39 7.92 -5.70
C VAL A 46 6.68 8.91 -6.61
N SER A 47 6.79 8.75 -7.92
CA SER A 47 5.95 9.45 -8.88
C SER A 47 4.78 8.53 -9.22
N MET A 48 3.56 8.99 -8.96
CA MET A 48 2.36 8.23 -9.30
C MET A 48 1.70 8.87 -10.52
N ILE A 49 1.49 8.11 -11.59
CA ILE A 49 0.79 8.59 -12.78
C ILE A 49 -0.69 8.25 -12.61
N VAL A 50 -1.54 9.28 -12.51
CA VAL A 50 -2.99 9.17 -12.37
C VAL A 50 -3.62 9.91 -13.54
N ASP A 51 -4.45 9.23 -14.34
CA ASP A 51 -5.16 9.85 -15.47
C ASP A 51 -4.19 10.57 -16.46
N GLY A 52 -3.00 9.97 -16.67
CA GLY A 52 -1.95 10.55 -17.50
C GLY A 52 -1.21 11.76 -16.90
N LYS A 53 -1.45 12.08 -15.62
CA LYS A 53 -0.75 13.16 -14.89
C LYS A 53 0.16 12.58 -13.83
N SER A 54 1.42 12.98 -13.84
CA SER A 54 2.38 12.65 -12.78
C SER A 54 2.08 13.48 -11.53
N VAL A 55 1.74 12.80 -10.45
CA VAL A 55 1.50 13.38 -9.13
C VAL A 55 2.68 12.99 -8.23
N PRO A 56 3.35 13.97 -7.59
CA PRO A 56 4.43 13.66 -6.66
C PRO A 56 3.86 13.02 -5.40
N VAL A 57 4.40 11.87 -5.02
CA VAL A 57 4.08 11.15 -3.79
C VAL A 57 5.34 11.07 -2.92
N SER A 58 5.22 11.48 -1.67
CA SER A 58 6.24 11.24 -0.63
C SER A 58 5.71 10.23 0.36
N VAL A 59 6.52 9.24 0.70
CA VAL A 59 6.21 8.24 1.71
C VAL A 59 7.29 8.33 2.79
N GLU A 60 6.88 8.66 4.00
CA GLU A 60 7.77 8.82 5.14
C GLU A 60 7.34 7.86 6.25
N PRO A 61 8.21 6.96 6.76
CA PRO A 61 7.86 6.11 7.89
C PRO A 61 7.65 6.96 9.14
N THR A 62 6.54 6.76 9.84
CA THR A 62 6.20 7.46 11.09
C THR A 62 6.08 6.53 12.30
N GLY A 63 6.05 5.22 12.06
CA GLY A 63 5.98 4.17 13.07
C GLY A 63 6.45 2.83 12.51
N PRO A 64 6.32 1.72 13.26
CA PRO A 64 6.69 0.38 12.80
C PRO A 64 5.87 -0.05 11.57
N ASP A 65 4.56 0.20 11.60
CA ASP A 65 3.60 -0.19 10.55
C ASP A 65 2.80 1.01 10.03
N THR A 66 3.23 2.22 10.39
CA THR A 66 2.56 3.47 9.98
C THR A 66 3.46 4.29 9.09
N VAL A 67 2.94 4.65 7.94
CA VAL A 67 3.60 5.55 6.98
C VAL A 67 2.75 6.80 6.77
N ARG A 68 3.43 7.92 6.62
CA ARG A 68 2.82 9.18 6.18
C ARG A 68 3.00 9.32 4.69
N VAL A 69 1.88 9.31 3.98
CA VAL A 69 1.83 9.50 2.54
C VAL A 69 1.39 10.93 2.25
N THR A 70 2.19 11.66 1.48
CA THR A 70 1.88 13.00 1.00
C THR A 70 1.65 12.98 -0.49
N ILE A 71 0.43 13.30 -0.94
CA ILE A 71 0.03 13.35 -2.35
C ILE A 71 -0.49 14.75 -2.64
N ASP A 72 0.07 15.44 -3.64
CA ASP A 72 -0.34 16.82 -4.00
C ASP A 72 -0.34 17.79 -2.79
N GLY A 73 0.60 17.60 -1.86
CA GLY A 73 0.70 18.37 -0.61
C GLY A 73 -0.32 18.01 0.47
N ARG A 74 -1.25 17.08 0.22
CA ARG A 74 -2.17 16.52 1.22
C ARG A 74 -1.50 15.35 1.93
N ARG A 75 -1.46 15.42 3.25
CA ARG A 75 -0.84 14.41 4.11
C ARG A 75 -1.92 13.48 4.65
N THR A 76 -1.67 12.19 4.51
CA THR A 76 -2.52 11.11 5.01
C THR A 76 -1.63 10.12 5.75
N GLU A 77 -2.04 9.74 6.97
CA GLU A 77 -1.40 8.65 7.70
C GLU A 77 -2.07 7.34 7.29
N VAL A 78 -1.24 6.37 6.93
CA VAL A 78 -1.65 5.06 6.43
C VAL A 78 -0.99 4.01 7.31
N GLU A 79 -1.79 3.15 7.90
CA GLU A 79 -1.30 1.95 8.55
C GLU A 79 -1.26 0.83 7.52
N VAL A 80 -0.11 0.20 7.36
CA VAL A 80 0.14 -0.86 6.39
C VAL A 80 0.32 -2.15 7.15
N LYS A 81 -0.61 -3.07 6.94
CA LYS A 81 -0.53 -4.42 7.50
C LYS A 81 -0.07 -5.38 6.42
N ASP A 82 1.01 -6.08 6.73
CA ASP A 82 1.57 -7.15 5.91
C ASP A 82 0.86 -8.48 6.20
N GLU A 83 1.06 -9.49 5.35
CA GLU A 83 0.50 -10.84 5.50
C GLU A 83 0.73 -11.40 6.92
N ARG A 84 1.91 -11.15 7.50
CA ARG A 84 2.20 -11.61 8.87
C ARG A 84 1.31 -10.95 9.91
N ASP A 85 1.05 -9.65 9.77
CA ASP A 85 0.21 -8.89 10.70
C ASP A 85 -1.25 -9.34 10.61
N LEU A 86 -1.72 -9.57 9.38
CA LEU A 86 -3.05 -10.10 9.10
C LEU A 86 -3.25 -11.49 9.71
N LEU A 87 -2.24 -12.36 9.61
CA LEU A 87 -2.27 -13.71 10.19
C LEU A 87 -2.28 -13.66 11.73
N VAL A 88 -1.58 -12.72 12.36
CA VAL A 88 -1.62 -12.55 13.82
C VAL A 88 -3.00 -12.09 14.28
N GLU A 89 -3.64 -11.17 13.56
CA GLU A 89 -5.01 -10.73 13.88
C GLU A 89 -6.05 -11.85 13.70
N GLU A 90 -5.97 -12.59 12.59
CA GLU A 90 -6.96 -13.63 12.27
C GLU A 90 -6.81 -14.87 13.16
N PHE A 91 -5.59 -15.22 13.56
CA PHE A 91 -5.32 -16.44 14.32
C PHE A 91 -4.95 -16.21 15.80
N GLY A 92 -4.77 -14.96 16.25
CA GLY A 92 -4.48 -14.62 17.65
C GLY A 92 -3.13 -15.15 18.14
N LEU A 93 -2.19 -15.43 17.24
CA LEU A 93 -0.88 -15.99 17.56
C LEU A 93 0.13 -14.87 17.83
N GLY A 94 0.00 -14.21 18.97
CA GLY A 94 1.11 -13.47 19.55
C GLY A 94 2.07 -14.46 20.22
N GLU A 95 3.32 -14.50 19.77
CA GLU A 95 4.39 -15.30 20.39
C GLU A 95 4.52 -14.94 21.90
N ASP A 96 4.57 -15.97 22.76
CA ASP A 96 4.92 -15.88 24.19
C ASP A 96 6.44 -15.72 24.38
#